data_AF-A0A4P8ZBL7-F1
#
_entry.id   AF-A0A4P8ZBL7-F1
#
_cell.length_a   1.000
_cell.length_b   1.000
_cell.length_c   1.000
_cell.angle_alpha   90.00
_cell.angle_beta   90.00
_cell.angle_gamma   90.00
#
_symmetry.space_group_name_H-M   'P 1'
#
loop_
_entity.id
_entity.type
_entity.pdbx_description
1 polymer ?
#
loop_
_entity_poly.entity_id
_entity_poly.type
_entity_poly.pdbx_seq_one_letter_code
_entity_poly.pdbx_strand_id
1 'polypeptide(L)'
;MAERWRLADGMTLTHLENGGWTLADLHRLSVHELDEENGSLLDEALHSTSPAPLSPLIESAIESGIIIDSDSTINAQERSL
;
A
#
# COMPACT_ATOMS: atom_id res chain seq x y z
N MET A 1 -8.88 -13.30 9.33
CA MET A 1 -9.37 -11.95 8.97
C MET A 1 -8.46 -11.48 7.86
N ALA A 2 -9.01 -11.01 6.75
CA ALA A 2 -8.20 -10.50 5.64
C ALA A 2 -7.57 -9.16 6.04
N GLU A 3 -6.39 -8.87 5.51
CA GLU A 3 -5.74 -7.57 5.61
C GLU A 3 -6.65 -6.51 5.00
N ARG A 4 -6.85 -5.39 5.73
CA ARG A 4 -7.76 -4.33 5.28
C ARG A 4 -7.22 -3.61 4.05
N TRP A 5 -5.91 -3.40 4.00
CA TRP A 5 -5.25 -2.66 2.96
C TRP A 5 -4.41 -3.60 2.12
N ARG A 6 -4.32 -3.31 0.83
CA ARG A 6 -3.39 -3.94 -0.10
C ARG A 6 -2.74 -2.90 -0.98
N LEU A 7 -1.56 -3.20 -1.49
CA LEU A 7 -0.97 -2.40 -2.57
C LEU A 7 -1.86 -2.47 -3.81
N ALA A 8 -1.91 -1.37 -4.56
CA ALA A 8 -2.52 -1.38 -5.88
C ALA A 8 -1.83 -2.41 -6.78
N ASP A 9 -2.60 -2.95 -7.73
CA ASP A 9 -2.10 -3.95 -8.66
C ASP A 9 -0.87 -3.40 -9.41
N GLY A 10 0.17 -4.24 -9.55
CA GLY A 10 1.43 -3.83 -10.17
C GLY A 10 2.37 -3.01 -9.29
N MET A 11 2.03 -2.78 -8.01
CA MET A 11 2.94 -2.21 -7.02
C MET A 11 3.61 -3.27 -6.15
N THR A 12 4.83 -2.99 -5.69
CA THR A 12 5.56 -3.86 -4.77
C THR A 12 6.34 -3.03 -3.76
N LEU A 13 6.15 -3.33 -2.48
CA LEU A 13 6.92 -2.76 -1.37
C LEU A 13 8.03 -3.76 -0.99
N THR A 14 9.27 -3.29 -0.88
CA THR A 14 10.43 -4.13 -0.54
C THR A 14 11.26 -3.46 0.53
N HIS A 15 11.56 -4.19 1.60
CA HIS A 15 12.55 -3.78 2.59
C HIS A 15 13.95 -4.11 2.07
N LEU A 16 14.86 -3.15 2.17
CA LEU A 16 16.25 -3.29 1.77
C LEU A 16 17.12 -3.63 2.97
N GLU A 17 18.16 -4.45 2.75
CA GLU A 17 19.10 -4.87 3.80
C GLU A 17 19.84 -3.69 4.47
N ASN A 18 19.90 -2.54 3.82
CA ASN A 18 20.54 -1.33 4.34
C ASN A 18 19.63 -0.49 5.27
N GLY A 19 18.41 -0.96 5.57
CA GLY A 19 17.46 -0.25 6.45
C GLY A 19 16.71 0.88 5.76
N GLY A 20 16.33 0.66 4.50
CA GLY A 20 15.44 1.54 3.75
C GLY A 20 14.40 0.72 3.00
N TRP A 21 13.47 1.38 2.32
CA TRP A 21 12.41 0.70 1.60
C TRP A 21 12.31 1.20 0.17
N THR A 22 11.78 0.37 -0.72
CA THR A 22 11.45 0.77 -2.09
C THR A 22 10.03 0.40 -2.42
N LEU A 23 9.31 1.35 -3.02
CA LEU A 23 8.02 1.14 -3.66
C LEU A 23 8.24 1.13 -5.18
N ALA A 24 8.08 -0.04 -5.79
CA ALA A 24 8.14 -0.21 -7.23
C ALA A 24 6.73 -0.11 -7.82
N ASP A 25 6.58 0.65 -8.90
CA ASP A 25 5.38 0.73 -9.74
C ASP A 25 5.72 0.18 -11.13
N LEU A 26 5.20 -1.01 -11.42
CA LEU A 26 5.44 -1.71 -12.69
C LEU A 26 4.66 -1.11 -13.86
N HIS A 27 3.55 -0.40 -13.60
CA HIS A 27 2.80 0.28 -14.66
C HIS A 27 3.54 1.51 -15.17
N ARG A 28 4.24 2.22 -14.27
CA ARG A 28 5.01 3.42 -14.59
C ARG A 28 6.49 3.14 -14.81
N LEU A 29 6.95 1.92 -14.54
CA LEU A 29 8.35 1.51 -14.59
C LEU A 29 9.23 2.43 -13.73
N SER A 30 8.76 2.73 -12.52
CA SER A 30 9.43 3.61 -11.57
C SER A 30 9.65 2.94 -10.21
N VAL A 31 10.72 3.35 -9.53
CA VAL A 31 11.03 2.93 -8.17
C VAL A 31 11.20 4.19 -7.31
N HIS A 32 10.52 4.22 -6.18
CA HIS A 32 10.60 5.29 -5.19
C HIS A 32 11.24 4.75 -3.93
N GLU A 33 12.26 5.46 -3.44
CA GLU A 33 12.89 5.16 -2.16
C GLU A 33 12.08 5.80 -1.02
N LEU A 34 11.93 5.04 0.06
CA LEU A 34 11.33 5.46 1.32
C LEU A 34 12.37 5.24 2.41
N ASP A 35 12.40 6.14 3.38
CA ASP A 35 13.14 5.89 4.61
C ASP A 35 12.50 4.76 5.43
N GLU A 36 13.24 4.29 6.45
CA GLU A 36 12.82 3.19 7.31
C GLU A 36 11.49 3.47 8.03
N GLU A 37 11.26 4.71 8.47
CA GLU A 37 10.05 5.10 9.20
C GLU A 37 8.83 5.00 8.28
N ASN A 38 8.89 5.63 7.12
CA ASN A 38 7.80 5.69 6.16
C ASN A 38 7.50 4.32 5.54
N GLY A 39 8.54 3.55 5.25
CA GLY A 39 8.40 2.18 4.75
C GLY A 39 7.77 1.24 5.77
N SER A 40 8.20 1.32 7.04
CA SER A 40 7.62 0.51 8.13
C SER A 40 6.16 0.87 8.40
N LEU A 41 5.80 2.15 8.36
CA LEU A 41 4.40 2.58 8.50
C LEU A 41 3.52 2.00 7.38
N LEU A 42 4.03 1.97 6.15
CA LEU A 42 3.31 1.41 5.02
C LEU A 42 3.16 -0.12 5.14
N ASP A 43 4.23 -0.81 5.54
CA ASP A 43 4.21 -2.24 5.79
C ASP A 43 3.25 -2.63 6.91
N GLU A 44 3.27 -1.89 8.03
CA GLU A 44 2.34 -2.09 9.13
C GLU A 44 0.89 -1.89 8.67
N ALA A 45 0.61 -0.86 7.86
CA ALA A 45 -0.73 -0.62 7.33
C ALA A 45 -1.22 -1.79 6.45
N LEU A 46 -0.34 -2.37 5.62
CA LEU A 46 -0.67 -3.51 4.76
C LEU A 46 -0.95 -4.77 5.57
N HIS A 47 -0.22 -5.01 6.66
CA HIS A 47 -0.39 -6.20 7.49
C HIS A 47 -1.37 -6.03 8.66
N SER A 48 -1.84 -4.80 8.90
CA SER A 48 -2.75 -4.50 10.01
C SER A 48 -4.19 -4.91 9.69
N THR A 49 -4.79 -5.62 10.64
CA THR A 49 -6.23 -5.90 10.67
C THR A 49 -7.00 -4.87 11.49
N SER A 50 -6.32 -3.89 12.09
CA SER A 50 -6.90 -2.96 13.06
C SER A 50 -7.22 -1.61 12.43
N PRO A 51 -8.39 -1.01 12.70
CA PRO A 51 -8.75 0.34 12.26
C PRO A 51 -8.10 1.40 13.16
N ALA A 52 -6.79 1.29 13.40
CA ALA A 52 -6.02 2.33 14.06
C ALA A 52 -6.11 3.65 13.26
N PRO A 53 -5.95 4.82 13.91
CA PRO A 53 -5.90 6.08 13.19
C PRO A 53 -4.79 6.01 12.14
N LEU A 54 -5.14 6.33 10.90
CA LEU A 54 -4.19 6.34 9.79
C LEU A 54 -3.24 7.50 10.00
N SER A 55 -1.94 7.28 9.77
CA SER A 55 -1.00 8.39 9.74
C SER A 55 -1.26 9.25 8.49
N PRO A 56 -0.87 10.54 8.47
CA PRO A 56 -1.04 11.39 7.29
C PRO A 56 -0.40 10.82 6.02
N LEU A 57 0.66 10.03 6.18
CA LEU A 57 1.30 9.32 5.07
C LEU A 57 0.38 8.23 4.50
N ILE A 58 -0.27 7.44 5.36
CA ILE A 58 -1.18 6.40 4.93
C ILE A 58 -2.44 7.00 4.28
N GLU A 59 -2.96 8.10 4.82
CA GLU A 59 -4.05 8.85 4.16
C GLU A 59 -3.64 9.31 2.76
N SER A 60 -2.45 9.91 2.63
CA SER A 60 -1.93 10.36 1.33
C SER A 60 -1.71 9.20 0.35
N ALA A 61 -1.27 8.04 0.84
CA ALA A 61 -1.06 6.84 0.02
C ALA A 61 -2.39 6.25 -0.47
N ILE A 62 -3.47 6.32 0.34
CA ILE A 62 -4.83 5.95 -0.07
C ILE A 62 -5.34 6.93 -1.14
N GLU A 63 -5.23 8.24 -0.89
CA GLU A 63 -5.67 9.28 -1.83
C GLU A 63 -4.93 9.21 -3.18
N SER A 64 -3.66 8.82 -3.16
CA SER A 64 -2.83 8.63 -4.34
C SER A 64 -3.04 7.29 -5.05
N GLY A 65 -3.86 6.40 -4.48
CA GLY A 65 -4.13 5.06 -5.03
C GLY A 65 -2.94 4.10 -4.96
N ILE A 66 -1.99 4.34 -4.04
CA ILE A 66 -0.86 3.43 -3.80
C ILE A 66 -1.32 2.22 -2.99
N ILE A 67 -2.15 2.47 -1.98
CA ILE A 67 -2.83 1.45 -1.21
C ILE A 67 -4.34 1.58 -1.40
N ILE A 68 -5.00 0.43 -1.45
CA ILE A 68 -6.43 0.31 -1.67
C ILE A 68 -7.04 -0.62 -0.64
N ASP A 69 -8.31 -0.38 -0.33
CA ASP A 69 -9.07 -1.23 0.58
C ASP A 69 -9.37 -2.58 -0.10
N SER A 70 -8.99 -3.67 0.56
CA SER A 70 -9.09 -5.04 0.02
C SER A 70 -10.53 -5.42 -0.34
N ASP A 71 -11.51 -4.96 0.44
CA ASP A 71 -12.94 -5.26 0.25
C ASP A 71 -13.56 -4.42 -0.88
N SER A 72 -12.95 -3.30 -1.23
CA SER A 72 -13.46 -2.37 -2.24
C SER A 72 -13.38 -2.90 -3.68
N THR A 73 -12.55 -3.92 -3.94
CA THR A 73 -12.36 -4.46 -5.30
C THR A 73 -13.41 -5.47 -5.75
N ILE A 74 -14.19 -6.05 -4.82
CA ILE A 74 -15.32 -6.93 -5.16
C ILE A 74 -16.41 -6.14 -5.92
N ASN A 75 -16.64 -4.88 -5.55
CA ASN A 75 -17.68 -4.04 -6.16
C ASN A 75 -17.33 -3.50 -7.56
N ALA A 76 -16.04 -3.42 -7.93
CA ALA A 76 -15.64 -2.87 -9.23
C ALA A 76 -15.77 -3.92 -10.36
N GLN A 77 -15.51 -5.19 -10.06
CA GLN A 77 -15.67 -6.29 -11.03
C GLN A 77 -17.14 -6.67 -11.26
N GLU A 78 -18.02 -6.55 -10.26
CA GLU A 78 -19.46 -6.83 -10.44
C GLU A 78 -20.20 -5.75 -11.24
N ARG A 79 -19.65 -4.53 -11.36
CA ARG A 79 -20.27 -3.44 -12.15
C ARG A 79 -19.91 -3.46 -13.64
N SER A 80 -19.07 -4.39 -14.08
CA SER A 80 -18.66 -4.54 -15.48
C SER A 80 -19.25 -5.79 -16.17
N LEU A 81 -20.26 -6.43 -15.55
CA LEU A 81 -20.98 -7.57 -16.13
C LEU A 81 -22.44 -7.22 -16.47
#